data_AF-A0A1D7QZK2-F1
#
_entry.id   AF-A0A1D7QZK2-F1
#
_cell.length_a   1.000
_cell.length_b   1.000
_cell.length_c   1.000
_cell.angle_alpha   90.00
_cell.angle_beta   90.00
_cell.angle_gamma   90.00
#
_symmetry.space_group_name_H-M   'P 1'
#
loop_
_entity.id
_entity.type
_entity.pdbx_description
1 polymer ?
#
loop_
_entity_poly.entity_id
_entity_poly.type
_entity_poly.pdbx_seq_one_letter_code
_entity_poly.pdbx_strand_id
1 'polypeptide(L)'
;MNDKIESALYYSGLCFILMGMISFLVIGVYLNVVTFEINSAGRMISSIESHPMSWYIGFGYFVSTSFFGLILLGIGRIILYLDYLRKDNMKLLEK
;
A
#
# COMPACT_ATOMS: atom_id res chain seq x y z
N MET A 1 -20.76 9.89 -14.83
CA MET A 1 -19.30 10.16 -14.96
C MET A 1 -18.60 9.99 -13.62
N ASN A 2 -19.15 10.52 -12.52
CA ASN A 2 -18.60 10.35 -11.17
C ASN A 2 -18.55 8.90 -10.68
N ASP A 3 -19.55 8.07 -10.98
CA ASP A 3 -19.54 6.65 -10.57
C ASP A 3 -18.37 5.84 -11.17
N LYS A 4 -17.92 6.22 -12.37
CA LYS A 4 -16.74 5.62 -13.02
C LYS A 4 -15.45 6.06 -12.33
N ILE A 5 -15.37 7.32 -11.89
CA ILE A 5 -14.22 7.87 -11.17
C ILE A 5 -14.12 7.24 -9.78
N GLU A 6 -15.24 7.09 -9.09
CA GLU A 6 -15.31 6.39 -7.80
C GLU A 6 -14.84 4.95 -7.95
N SER A 7 -15.41 4.20 -8.91
CA SER A 7 -15.02 2.81 -9.16
C SER A 7 -13.52 2.72 -9.42
N ALA A 8 -12.97 3.61 -10.24
CA ALA A 8 -11.53 3.65 -10.53
C ALA A 8 -10.67 3.95 -9.28
N LEU A 9 -11.08 4.91 -8.44
CA LEU A 9 -10.40 5.22 -7.17
C LEU A 9 -10.49 4.07 -6.16
N TYR A 10 -11.64 3.39 -6.12
CA TYR A 10 -11.85 2.24 -5.25
C TYR A 10 -10.97 1.05 -5.66
N TYR A 11 -11.00 0.68 -6.95
CA TYR A 11 -10.18 -0.41 -7.47
C TYR A 11 -8.68 -0.09 -7.40
N SER A 12 -8.27 1.15 -7.67
CA SER A 12 -6.86 1.54 -7.52
C SER A 12 -6.40 1.49 -6.07
N GLY A 13 -7.19 2.00 -5.11
CA GLY A 13 -6.91 1.88 -3.68
C GLY A 13 -6.76 0.43 -3.21
N LEU A 14 -7.64 -0.46 -3.67
CA LEU A 14 -7.52 -1.91 -3.42
C LEU A 14 -6.26 -2.52 -4.04
N CYS A 15 -5.91 -2.15 -5.27
CA CYS A 15 -4.69 -2.61 -5.91
C CYS A 15 -3.43 -2.21 -5.13
N PHE A 16 -3.39 -0.99 -4.57
CA PHE A 16 -2.26 -0.56 -3.73
C PHE A 16 -2.11 -1.41 -2.46
N ILE A 17 -3.22 -1.73 -1.80
CA ILE A 17 -3.21 -2.60 -0.60
C ILE A 17 -2.74 -4.01 -0.97
N LEU A 18 -3.24 -4.56 -2.07
CA LEU A 18 -2.84 -5.88 -2.56
C LEU A 18 -1.36 -5.92 -2.97
N MET A 19 -0.86 -4.90 -3.68
CA MET A 19 0.56 -4.80 -4.01
C MET A 19 1.43 -4.70 -2.75
N GLY A 20 0.96 -4.01 -1.72
CA GLY A 20 1.59 -3.96 -0.40
C GLY A 20 1.72 -5.32 0.25
N MET A 21 0.61 -6.07 0.27
CA MET A 21 0.56 -7.42 0.85
C MET A 21 1.45 -8.41 0.09
N ILE A 22 1.45 -8.34 -1.24
CA ILE A 22 2.31 -9.17 -2.08
C ILE A 22 3.78 -8.81 -1.85
N SER A 23 4.12 -7.53 -1.85
CA SER A 23 5.49 -7.06 -1.60
C SER A 23 5.99 -7.48 -0.21
N PHE A 24 5.13 -7.42 0.81
CA PHE A 24 5.45 -7.91 2.15
C PHE A 24 5.80 -9.40 2.16
N LEU A 25 4.99 -10.23 1.52
CA LEU A 25 5.23 -11.67 1.45
C LEU A 25 6.50 -11.98 0.65
N VAL A 26 6.72 -11.30 -0.47
CA VAL A 26 7.94 -11.48 -1.28
C VAL A 26 9.18 -11.04 -0.51
N ILE A 27 9.15 -9.89 0.17
CA ILE A 27 10.30 -9.39 0.91
C ILE A 27 10.55 -10.20 2.19
N GLY A 28 9.50 -10.49 2.96
CA GLY A 28 9.61 -11.21 4.23
C GLY A 28 9.94 -12.68 4.07
N VAL A 29 9.39 -13.35 3.04
CA VAL A 29 9.53 -14.81 2.87
C VAL A 29 10.56 -15.16 1.80
N TYR A 30 10.61 -14.41 0.69
CA TYR A 30 11.39 -14.81 -0.48
C TYR A 30 12.77 -14.12 -0.55
N LEU A 31 12.88 -12.87 -0.08
CA LEU A 31 14.15 -12.17 0.01
C LEU A 31 14.87 -12.54 1.31
N ASN A 32 15.70 -13.56 1.22
CA ASN A 32 16.78 -13.74 2.19
C ASN A 32 17.84 -12.67 1.90
N VAL A 33 17.96 -11.70 2.80
CA VAL A 33 19.02 -10.69 2.73
C VAL A 33 20.33 -11.41 2.98
N VAL A 34 21.13 -11.60 1.94
CA VAL A 34 22.48 -12.17 2.06
C VAL A 34 23.36 -11.11 2.72
N THR A 35 23.70 -11.34 3.98
CA THR A 35 24.69 -10.54 4.70
C THR A 35 26.05 -11.17 4.52
N PHE A 36 27.07 -10.32 4.31
CA PHE A 36 28.47 -10.76 4.31
C PHE A 36 28.97 -10.65 5.74
N GLU A 37 29.08 -11.78 6.44
CA GLU A 37 29.69 -11.81 7.76
C GLU A 37 31.18 -12.14 7.64
N ILE A 38 32.01 -11.47 8.43
CA ILE A 38 33.45 -11.75 8.52
C ILE A 38 33.62 -12.73 9.67
N ASN A 39 34.06 -13.95 9.39
CA ASN A 39 34.30 -14.91 10.45
C ASN A 39 35.54 -14.54 11.30
N SER A 40 35.76 -15.26 12.40
CA SER A 40 36.92 -15.09 13.28
C SER A 40 38.30 -15.28 12.61
N ALA A 41 38.33 -15.84 11.40
CA ALA A 41 39.52 -15.98 10.54
C ALA A 41 39.57 -14.94 9.40
N GLY A 42 38.74 -13.90 9.43
CA GLY A 42 38.77 -12.79 8.47
C GLY A 42 38.20 -13.09 7.08
N ARG A 43 37.51 -14.23 6.90
CA ARG A 43 36.91 -14.60 5.60
C ARG A 43 35.46 -14.12 5.54
N MET A 44 35.07 -13.54 4.40
CA MET A 44 33.66 -13.29 4.12
C MET A 44 32.94 -14.61 3.88
N ILE A 45 31.97 -14.91 4.72
CA ILE A 45 31.07 -16.04 4.55
C ILE A 45 29.69 -15.45 4.25
N SER A 46 29.06 -15.90 3.17
CA SER A 46 27.65 -15.61 2.94
C SER A 46 26.81 -16.54 3.81
N SER A 47 26.19 -16.01 4.86
CA SER A 47 25.11 -16.73 5.54
C SER A 47 23.81 -16.46 4.79
N ILE A 48 23.21 -17.52 4.23
CA ILE A 48 21.83 -17.45 3.72
C ILE A 48 20.94 -17.74 4.93
N GLU A 49 20.90 -16.81 5.88
CA GLU A 49 19.98 -16.88 7.00
C GLU A 49 18.84 -15.90 6.80
N SER A 50 17.64 -16.35 7.17
CA SER A 50 16.43 -15.53 7.09
C SER A 50 16.51 -14.47 8.19
N HIS A 51 17.06 -13.31 7.84
CA HIS A 51 17.30 -12.24 8.79
C HIS A 51 15.97 -11.54 9.17
N PRO A 52 15.74 -11.23 10.46
CA PRO A 52 14.56 -10.48 10.89
C PRO A 52 14.46 -9.09 10.22
N MET A 53 15.57 -8.55 9.71
CA MET A 53 15.61 -7.27 8.99
C MET A 53 14.74 -7.26 7.72
N SER A 54 14.64 -8.37 6.98
CA SER A 54 13.80 -8.46 5.78
C SER A 54 12.32 -8.29 6.12
N TRP A 55 11.89 -8.87 7.24
CA TRP A 55 10.54 -8.72 7.76
C TRP A 55 10.22 -7.28 8.17
N TYR A 56 11.17 -6.55 8.77
CA TYR A 56 10.98 -5.13 9.08
C TYR A 56 10.86 -4.27 7.82
N ILE A 57 11.70 -4.51 6.82
CA ILE A 57 11.64 -3.79 5.54
C ILE A 57 10.33 -4.09 4.81
N GLY A 58 9.94 -5.37 4.74
CA GLY A 58 8.67 -5.79 4.17
C GLY A 58 7.49 -5.16 4.91
N PHE A 59 7.51 -5.16 6.24
CA PHE A 59 6.43 -4.60 7.06
C PHE A 59 6.31 -3.09 6.88
N GLY A 60 7.44 -2.37 6.82
CA GLY A 60 7.46 -0.95 6.49
C GLY A 60 6.83 -0.67 5.12
N TYR A 61 7.14 -1.49 4.12
CA TYR A 61 6.53 -1.42 2.80
C TYR A 61 5.02 -1.66 2.84
N PHE A 62 4.57 -2.66 3.60
CA PHE A 62 3.16 -2.97 3.79
C PHE A 62 2.38 -1.81 4.40
N VAL A 63 2.92 -1.21 5.46
CA VAL A 63 2.28 -0.09 6.16
C VAL A 63 2.17 1.12 5.23
N SER A 64 3.24 1.45 4.51
CA SER A 64 3.26 2.58 3.58
C SER A 64 2.22 2.41 2.45
N THR A 65 2.24 1.26 1.78
CA THR A 65 1.31 0.96 0.69
C THR A 65 -0.15 0.89 1.15
N SER A 66 -0.40 0.31 2.33
CA SER A 66 -1.74 0.30 2.94
C SER A 66 -2.22 1.70 3.30
N PHE A 67 -1.34 2.55 3.84
CA PHE A 67 -1.66 3.94 4.14
C PHE A 67 -2.07 4.73 2.90
N PHE A 68 -1.29 4.65 1.81
CA PHE A 68 -1.64 5.30 0.55
C PHE A 68 -2.91 4.73 -0.09
N GLY A 69 -3.11 3.41 -0.02
CA GLY A 69 -4.34 2.76 -0.47
C GLY A 69 -5.58 3.29 0.28
N LEU A 70 -5.51 3.40 1.60
CA LEU A 70 -6.58 3.97 2.43
C LEU A 70 -6.86 5.45 2.11
N ILE A 71 -5.83 6.24 1.83
CA ILE A 71 -5.99 7.64 1.41
C ILE A 71 -6.78 7.71 0.10
N LEU A 72 -6.45 6.89 -0.90
CA LEU A 72 -7.15 6.82 -2.18
C LEU A 72 -8.63 6.47 -2.00
N LEU A 73 -8.92 5.47 -1.16
CA LEU A 73 -10.29 5.09 -0.81
C LEU A 73 -11.04 6.23 -0.11
N GLY A 74 -10.37 6.93 0.81
CA GLY A 74 -10.92 8.08 1.52
C GLY A 74 -11.25 9.26 0.58
N ILE A 75 -10.34 9.61 -0.32
CA ILE A 75 -10.57 10.66 -1.32
C ILE A 75 -11.77 10.32 -2.21
N GLY A 76 -11.89 9.06 -2.63
CA GLY A 76 -13.05 8.59 -3.40
C GLY A 76 -14.38 8.86 -2.69
N ARG A 77 -14.46 8.59 -1.38
CA ARG A 77 -15.65 8.87 -0.56
C ARG A 77 -15.93 10.36 -0.40
N ILE A 78 -14.90 11.19 -0.23
CA ILE A 78 -15.05 12.64 -0.08
C ILE A 78 -15.63 13.26 -1.37
N ILE A 79 -15.12 12.86 -2.53
CA ILE A 79 -15.62 13.36 -3.83
C ILE A 79 -17.11 13.04 -4.00
N LEU A 80 -17.51 11.83 -3.63
CA LEU A 80 -18.91 11.38 -3.68
C LEU A 80 -19.83 12.22 -2.79
N TYR A 81 -19.37 12.49 -1.56
CA TYR A 81 -20.11 13.31 -0.61
C TYR A 81 -20.27 14.75 -1.11
N LEU A 82 -19.22 15.32 -1.68
CA LEU A 82 -19.27 16.67 -2.29
C LEU A 82 -20.23 16.72 -3.48
N ASP A 83 -20.25 15.69 -4.33
CA ASP A 83 -21.17 15.63 -5.46
C ASP A 83 -22.63 15.47 -5.03
N TYR A 84 -22.87 14.71 -3.96
CA TYR A 84 -24.19 14.61 -3.34
C TYR A 84 -24.68 15.99 -2.82
N LEU A 85 -23.84 16.69 -2.04
CA LEU A 85 -24.15 18.02 -1.55
C LEU A 85 -24.39 19.02 -2.69
N ARG A 86 -23.62 18.94 -3.78
CA ARG A 86 -23.81 19.81 -4.95
C ARG A 86 -25.18 19.58 -5.60
N LYS A 87 -25.59 18.32 -5.79
CA LYS A 87 -26.88 17.98 -6.38
C LYS A 87 -28.06 18.40 -5.51
N ASP A 88 -27.92 18.30 -4.20
CA ASP A 88 -28.98 18.70 -3.26
C ASP A 88 -29.21 20.22 -3.30
N ASN A 89 -28.14 21.01 -3.28
CA ASN A 89 -28.21 22.46 -3.42
C ASN A 89 -28.85 22.92 -4.75
N MET A 90 -28.58 22.22 -5.85
CA MET A 90 -29.19 22.52 -7.16
C MET A 90 -30.71 22.30 -7.16
N LYS A 91 -31.20 21.24 -6.51
CA LYS A 91 -32.64 20.96 -6.42
C LYS A 91 -33.41 22.01 -5.63
N LEU A 92 -32.76 22.64 -4.64
CA LEU A 92 -33.36 23.72 -3.87
C LEU A 92 -33.50 25.02 -4.66
N LEU A 93 -32.69 25.22 -5.71
CA LEU A 93 -32.77 26.41 -6.58
C LEU A 93 -33.82 26.28 -7.69
N GLU A 94 -34.28 25.07 -8.00
CA GLU A 94 -35.31 24.80 -9.01
C GLU A 94 -36.75 24.87 -8.44
N LYS A 95 -36.91 25.13 -7.15
CA LYS A 95 -38.18 25.10 -6.43
C LYS A 95 -38.59 26.49 -5.95
#